data_AF-A0AAU4RWB9-F1
#
_entry.id   AF-A0AAU4RWB9-F1
#
_cell.length_a   1.000
_cell.length_b   1.000
_cell.length_c   1.000
_cell.angle_alpha   90.00
_cell.angle_beta   90.00
_cell.angle_gamma   90.00
#
_symmetry.space_group_name_H-M   'P 1'
#
loop_
_entity.id
_entity.type
_entity.pdbx_description
1 polymer ?
#
loop_
_entity_poly.entity_id
_entity_poly.type
_entity_poly.pdbx_seq_one_letter_code
_entity_poly.pdbx_strand_id
1 'polypeptide(L)'
;MPSIAPLIEAARPQLPMRPTPHERDGRQPAPSTGRPHPQRAIADEIGPRRPGAIYQNTDGRFEVLALITDPREAAQLLRRDCAQWALIVRDTLRPDGQPFGVGTVWMCSDYLIRPATPAYAPAA
;
A
#
# COMPACT_ATOMS: atom_id res chain seq x y z
N MET A 1 0.23 4.87 -76.88
CA MET A 1 0.66 3.66 -77.61
C MET A 1 2.04 3.96 -78.18
N PRO A 2 3.13 3.18 -78.00
CA PRO A 2 3.38 1.85 -77.36
C PRO A 2 4.22 1.95 -76.05
N SER A 3 4.28 1.01 -75.07
CA SER A 3 4.74 -0.41 -75.00
C SER A 3 6.27 -0.56 -75.24
N ILE A 4 7.15 -1.11 -74.36
CA ILE A 4 7.30 -2.51 -73.85
C ILE A 4 8.35 -2.54 -72.69
N ALA A 5 8.19 -3.41 -71.67
CA ALA A 5 9.16 -3.74 -70.60
C ALA A 5 10.04 -4.98 -70.93
N PRO A 6 11.15 -5.28 -70.20
CA PRO A 6 11.13 -6.33 -69.12
C PRO A 6 12.06 -6.02 -67.91
N LEU A 7 11.68 -6.30 -66.65
CA LEU A 7 11.75 -7.56 -65.87
C LEU A 7 13.16 -8.15 -65.65
N ILE A 8 13.68 -8.09 -64.41
CA ILE A 8 14.21 -9.20 -63.56
C ILE A 8 14.17 -8.69 -62.09
N GLU A 9 13.16 -9.02 -61.27
CA GLU A 9 13.02 -10.22 -60.42
C GLU A 9 14.11 -10.38 -59.33
N ALA A 10 13.83 -9.87 -58.14
CA ALA A 10 14.46 -10.35 -56.90
C ALA A 10 13.34 -10.70 -55.92
N ALA A 11 13.26 -12.00 -55.63
CA ALA A 11 12.22 -12.65 -54.86
C ALA A 11 12.07 -12.12 -53.43
N ARG A 12 10.82 -12.07 -52.97
CA ARG A 12 10.43 -11.96 -51.55
C ARG A 12 10.89 -13.20 -50.78
N PRO A 13 11.07 -13.09 -49.45
CA PRO A 13 10.01 -13.67 -48.62
C PRO A 13 9.47 -12.68 -47.60
N GLN A 14 8.15 -12.57 -47.57
CA GLN A 14 7.42 -11.86 -46.53
C GLN A 14 7.54 -12.64 -45.22
N LEU A 15 7.84 -11.94 -44.13
CA LEU A 15 7.77 -12.50 -42.80
C LEU A 15 6.30 -12.87 -42.49
N PRO A 16 6.05 -14.06 -41.92
CA PRO A 16 4.70 -14.56 -41.74
C PRO A 16 3.88 -13.69 -40.79
N MET A 17 2.68 -13.35 -41.24
CA MET A 17 1.57 -12.82 -40.43
C MET A 17 1.46 -13.63 -39.13
N ARG A 18 1.59 -12.96 -37.98
CA ARG A 18 1.21 -13.57 -36.70
C ARG A 18 -0.33 -13.74 -36.66
N PRO A 19 -0.84 -14.93 -36.28
CA PRO A 19 -2.25 -15.29 -36.38
C PRO A 19 -3.14 -14.52 -35.38
N THR A 20 -4.36 -14.19 -35.82
CA THR A 20 -5.50 -13.77 -34.99
C THR A 20 -6.14 -14.96 -34.25
N PRO A 21 -6.95 -14.71 -33.19
CA PRO A 21 -6.90 -15.47 -31.96
C PRO A 21 -8.05 -16.47 -31.85
N HIS A 22 -7.82 -17.77 -32.08
CA HIS A 22 -8.77 -18.80 -31.70
C HIS A 22 -8.10 -19.89 -30.85
N GLU A 23 -8.67 -20.02 -29.65
CA GLU A 23 -8.84 -21.26 -28.88
C GLU A 23 -7.59 -21.96 -28.34
N ARG A 24 -7.30 -21.69 -27.07
CA ARG A 24 -6.89 -22.76 -26.15
C ARG A 24 -7.68 -22.61 -24.86
N ASP A 25 -8.82 -23.29 -24.82
CA ASP A 25 -9.37 -23.76 -23.55
C ASP A 25 -8.31 -24.63 -22.87
N GLY A 26 -8.07 -24.34 -21.62
CA GLY A 26 -6.98 -24.91 -20.87
C GLY A 26 -6.74 -24.04 -19.66
N ARG A 27 -7.70 -24.11 -18.71
CA ARG A 27 -7.61 -23.63 -17.32
C ARG A 27 -6.26 -22.98 -17.01
N GLN A 28 -6.15 -21.67 -17.25
CA GLN A 28 -5.27 -20.90 -16.40
C GLN A 28 -5.85 -21.05 -14.99
N PRO A 29 -5.13 -21.61 -14.00
CA PRO A 29 -5.48 -21.29 -12.64
C PRO A 29 -5.48 -19.76 -12.61
N ALA A 30 -6.61 -19.18 -12.24
CA ALA A 30 -6.68 -17.75 -11.98
C ALA A 30 -5.41 -17.40 -11.19
N PRO A 31 -4.71 -16.29 -11.49
CA PRO A 31 -3.85 -15.75 -10.45
C PRO A 31 -4.77 -15.70 -9.25
N SER A 32 -4.41 -16.44 -8.21
CA SER A 32 -5.14 -16.34 -6.98
C SER A 32 -4.96 -14.89 -6.63
N THR A 33 -5.94 -14.06 -7.01
CA THR A 33 -6.26 -12.78 -6.42
C THR A 33 -6.70 -13.17 -5.02
N GLY A 34 -5.76 -13.74 -4.26
CA GLY A 34 -5.81 -13.82 -2.83
C GLY A 34 -5.93 -12.36 -2.49
N ARG A 35 -7.18 -11.95 -2.22
CA ARG A 35 -7.48 -10.62 -1.74
C ARG A 35 -6.37 -10.32 -0.73
N PRO A 36 -5.60 -9.22 -0.90
CA PRO A 36 -4.65 -8.85 0.13
C PRO A 36 -5.44 -8.93 1.44
N HIS A 37 -4.99 -9.82 2.33
CA HIS A 37 -5.71 -10.07 3.56
C HIS A 37 -5.87 -8.71 4.24
N PRO A 38 -7.06 -8.35 4.76
CA PRO A 38 -7.32 -7.01 5.25
C PRO A 38 -6.25 -6.53 6.26
N GLN A 39 -5.64 -7.43 7.01
CA GLN A 39 -4.52 -7.11 7.91
C GLN A 39 -3.29 -6.50 7.22
N ARG A 40 -2.95 -6.89 5.98
CA ARG A 40 -1.77 -6.38 5.28
C ARG A 40 -1.96 -4.92 4.85
N ALA A 41 -3.15 -4.60 4.33
CA ALA A 41 -3.53 -3.22 4.01
C ALA A 41 -3.51 -2.33 5.26
N ILE A 42 -4.06 -2.80 6.39
CA ILE A 42 -4.08 -2.05 7.65
C ILE A 42 -2.66 -1.79 8.19
N ALA A 43 -1.76 -2.78 8.10
CA ALA A 43 -0.38 -2.59 8.54
C ALA A 43 0.37 -1.52 7.73
N ASP A 44 0.17 -1.49 6.40
CA ASP A 44 0.69 -0.44 5.53
C ASP A 44 0.06 0.93 5.82
N GLU A 45 -1.25 0.97 6.11
CA GLU A 45 -1.95 2.20 6.49
C GLU A 45 -1.45 2.78 7.83
N ILE A 46 -1.14 1.92 8.81
CA ILE A 46 -0.56 2.36 10.07
C ILE A 46 0.91 2.77 9.87
N GLY A 47 1.62 2.11 8.97
CA GLY A 47 3.04 2.33 8.73
C GLY A 47 3.90 1.96 9.96
N PRO A 48 5.03 2.64 10.19
CA PRO A 48 5.95 2.34 11.28
C PRO A 48 5.45 2.80 12.66
N ARG A 49 4.24 3.37 12.73
CA ARG A 49 3.63 3.84 13.98
C ARG A 49 3.29 2.64 14.87
N ARG A 50 4.12 2.42 15.88
CA ARG A 50 3.95 1.42 16.93
C ARG A 50 3.98 2.11 18.29
N PRO A 51 3.34 1.55 19.32
CA PRO A 51 3.41 2.13 20.67
C PRO A 51 4.86 2.44 21.09
N GLY A 52 5.11 3.67 21.53
CA GLY A 52 6.44 4.23 21.84
C GLY A 52 7.15 4.93 20.67
N ALA A 53 6.66 4.79 19.44
CA ALA A 53 7.20 5.51 18.29
C ALA A 53 6.89 7.00 18.38
N ILE A 54 7.82 7.84 17.93
CA ILE A 54 7.60 9.28 17.74
C ILE A 54 7.69 9.55 16.24
N TYR A 55 6.63 10.13 15.69
CA TYR A 55 6.58 10.57 14.30
C TYR A 55 6.26 12.06 14.24
N GLN A 56 6.55 12.67 13.10
CA GLN A 56 6.20 14.05 12.82
C GLN A 56 5.60 14.15 11.44
N ASN A 57 4.62 15.04 11.33
CA ASN A 57 3.95 15.40 10.11
C ASN A 57 3.72 16.91 10.10
N THR A 58 2.94 17.41 9.14
CA THR A 58 2.62 18.84 9.02
C THR A 58 1.85 19.40 10.22
N ASP A 59 1.09 18.57 10.93
CA ASP A 59 0.26 19.00 12.07
C ASP A 59 1.07 19.10 13.37
N GLY A 60 2.17 18.36 13.50
CA GLY A 60 3.00 18.38 14.70
C GLY A 60 3.85 17.12 14.90
N ARG A 61 4.34 16.96 16.13
CA ARG A 61 5.16 15.81 16.53
C ARG A 61 4.45 14.99 17.59
N PHE A 62 4.19 13.73 17.28
CA PHE A 62 3.32 12.88 18.07
C PHE A 62 4.04 11.62 18.53
N GLU A 63 3.86 11.29 19.80
CA GLU A 63 4.22 9.99 20.37
C GLU A 63 3.01 9.08 20.31
N VAL A 64 3.19 7.89 19.76
CA VAL A 64 2.17 6.84 19.74
C VAL A 64 2.15 6.19 21.12
N LEU A 65 1.02 6.29 21.83
CA LEU A 65 0.83 5.66 23.12
C LEU A 65 0.23 4.26 22.99
N ALA A 66 -0.74 4.09 22.09
CA ALA A 66 -1.39 2.81 21.86
C ALA A 66 -1.84 2.64 20.39
N LEU A 67 -1.96 1.40 19.97
CA LEU A 67 -2.55 1.00 18.69
C LEU A 67 -3.76 0.11 18.97
N ILE A 68 -4.92 0.56 18.51
CA ILE A 68 -6.20 -0.14 18.57
C ILE A 68 -6.46 -0.75 17.20
N THR A 69 -6.63 -2.08 17.16
CA THR A 69 -6.94 -2.83 15.93
C THR A 69 -8.29 -3.52 15.98
N ASP A 70 -9.00 -3.43 17.11
CA ASP A 70 -10.41 -3.80 17.17
C ASP A 70 -11.24 -2.72 16.48
N PRO A 71 -12.00 -3.04 15.42
CA PRO A 71 -12.73 -2.05 14.63
C PRO A 71 -13.88 -1.42 15.41
N ARG A 72 -14.46 -2.13 16.39
CA ARG A 72 -15.55 -1.59 17.22
C ARG A 72 -15.00 -0.55 18.20
N GLU A 73 -13.87 -0.83 18.83
CA GLU A 73 -13.18 0.13 19.69
C GLU A 73 -12.66 1.33 18.89
N ALA A 74 -12.06 1.08 17.72
CA ALA A 74 -11.58 2.14 16.84
C ALA A 74 -12.73 3.06 16.36
N ALA A 75 -13.86 2.48 15.96
CA ALA A 75 -15.04 3.23 15.56
C ALA A 75 -15.61 4.08 16.70
N GLN A 76 -15.64 3.56 17.92
CA GLN A 76 -16.07 4.32 19.09
C GLN A 76 -15.11 5.46 19.43
N LEU A 77 -13.79 5.18 19.42
CA LEU A 77 -12.76 6.16 19.74
C LEU A 77 -12.75 7.33 18.74
N LEU A 78 -12.86 7.01 17.45
CA LEU A 78 -12.83 8.01 16.37
C LEU A 78 -14.22 8.57 16.04
N ARG A 79 -15.29 8.03 16.63
CA ARG A 79 -16.70 8.31 16.31
C ARG A 79 -16.98 8.16 14.80
N ARG A 80 -16.49 7.08 14.20
CA ARG A 80 -16.59 6.77 12.75
C ARG A 80 -16.86 5.28 12.54
N ASP A 81 -18.01 4.94 11.99
CA ASP A 81 -18.45 3.54 11.81
C ASP A 81 -17.56 2.70 10.87
N CYS A 82 -16.78 3.34 10.00
CA CYS A 82 -15.88 2.66 9.07
C CYS A 82 -14.43 2.52 9.56
N ALA A 83 -14.09 3.01 10.75
CA ALA A 83 -12.72 2.91 11.27
C ALA A 83 -12.36 1.46 11.60
N GLN A 84 -11.32 0.93 10.96
CA GLN A 84 -10.81 -0.43 11.21
C GLN A 84 -9.72 -0.45 12.29
N TRP A 85 -9.09 0.69 12.55
CA TRP A 85 -8.01 0.84 13.50
C TRP A 85 -7.94 2.29 13.99
N ALA A 86 -7.25 2.52 15.10
CA ALA A 86 -6.95 3.85 15.61
C ALA A 86 -5.64 3.85 16.41
N LEU A 87 -4.92 4.95 16.36
CA LEU A 87 -3.76 5.22 17.22
C LEU A 87 -4.17 6.20 18.31
N ILE A 88 -3.77 5.95 19.54
CA ILE A 88 -3.82 6.97 20.59
C ILE A 88 -2.46 7.66 20.58
N VAL A 89 -2.45 8.97 20.35
CA VAL A 89 -1.22 9.75 20.26
C VAL A 89 -1.24 10.91 21.23
N ARG A 90 -0.05 11.36 21.63
CA ARG A 90 0.16 12.58 22.43
C ARG A 90 1.06 13.54 21.67
N ASP A 91 0.66 14.81 21.63
CA ASP A 91 1.51 15.89 21.13
C ASP A 91 2.71 16.06 22.07
N THR A 92 3.92 15.91 21.53
CA THR A 92 5.18 16.03 22.29
C THR A 92 5.76 17.43 22.27
N LEU A 93 5.17 18.35 21.49
CA LEU A 93 5.50 19.77 21.50
C LEU A 93 4.70 20.51 22.58
N ARG A 94 3.55 19.95 22.98
CA ARG A 94 2.71 20.46 24.07
C ARG A 94 2.87 19.56 25.30
N PRO A 95 3.55 20.01 26.36
CA PRO A 95 3.77 19.17 27.55
C PRO A 95 2.45 18.72 28.22
N ASP A 96 1.41 19.56 28.16
CA ASP A 96 0.07 19.27 28.68
C ASP A 96 -0.91 18.75 27.61
N GLY A 97 -0.39 18.33 26.45
CA GLY A 97 -1.20 17.78 25.36
C GLY A 97 -1.93 16.52 25.79
N GLN A 98 -3.27 16.56 25.82
CA GLN A 98 -4.06 15.39 26.13
C GLN A 98 -3.99 14.36 25.00
N PRO A 99 -3.93 13.05 25.31
CA PRO A 99 -3.96 12.01 24.28
C PRO A 99 -5.25 12.04 23.47
N PHE A 100 -5.15 11.80 22.16
CA PHE A 100 -6.31 11.74 21.27
C PHE A 100 -6.17 10.63 20.22
N GLY A 101 -7.31 10.18 19.69
CA GLY A 101 -7.40 9.15 18.67
C GLY A 101 -7.10 9.68 17.27
N VAL A 102 -6.30 8.95 16.51
CA VAL A 102 -5.92 9.23 15.12
C VAL A 102 -6.14 7.99 14.27
N GLY A 103 -6.91 8.12 13.19
CA GLY A 103 -7.12 7.06 12.19
C GLY A 103 -6.67 7.48 10.79
N THR A 104 -5.65 8.35 10.70
CA THR A 104 -5.13 8.86 9.42
C THR A 104 -4.07 7.92 8.86
N VAL A 105 -4.24 7.51 7.62
CA VAL A 105 -3.29 6.66 6.89
C VAL A 105 -1.90 7.31 6.85
N TRP A 106 -0.86 6.48 6.98
CA TRP A 106 0.53 6.89 6.84
C TRP A 106 0.78 7.32 5.40
N MET A 107 1.27 8.54 5.23
CA MET A 107 1.57 9.16 3.95
C MET A 107 3.05 9.51 3.85
N CYS A 108 3.51 9.85 2.64
CA CYS A 108 4.89 10.24 2.40
C CYS A 108 5.32 11.52 3.15
N SER A 109 4.36 12.33 3.58
CA SER A 109 4.62 13.52 4.40
C SER A 109 4.88 13.20 5.88
N ASP A 110 4.56 11.97 6.32
CA ASP A 110 4.84 11.51 7.66
C ASP A 110 6.27 10.95 7.72
N TYR A 111 7.02 11.34 8.74
CA TYR A 111 8.36 10.82 8.97
C TYR A 111 8.55 10.36 10.41
N LEU A 112 9.23 9.23 10.55
CA LEU A 112 9.53 8.63 11.83
C LEU A 112 10.77 9.30 12.43
N ILE A 113 10.62 9.91 13.60
CA ILE A 113 11.74 10.51 14.35
C ILE A 113 12.41 9.46 15.21
N ARG A 114 11.61 8.66 15.91
CA ARG A 114 12.08 7.59 16.78
C ARG A 114 11.22 6.36 16.55
N PRO A 115 11.80 5.21 16.20
CA PRO A 115 11.05 3.97 16.16
C PRO A 115 10.56 3.59 17.56
N ALA A 116 9.49 2.81 17.62
CA ALA A 116 9.13 2.16 18.87
C ALA A 116 10.29 1.27 19.32
N THR A 117 10.70 1.38 20.57
CA THR A 117 11.63 0.43 21.15
C THR A 117 10.87 -0.90 21.30
N PRO A 118 11.24 -1.97 20.57
CA PRO A 118 10.64 -3.27 20.83
C PRO A 118 10.98 -3.65 22.27
N ALA A 119 9.97 -4.00 23.07
CA ALA A 119 10.15 -4.41 24.46
C ALA A 119 10.92 -5.74 24.62
N TYR A 120 11.49 -6.28 23.54
CA TYR A 120 12.24 -7.53 23.55
C TYR A 120 13.31 -7.53 22.46
N ALA A 121 14.58 -7.54 22.87
CA ALA A 121 15.66 -8.12 22.09
C ALA A 121 15.86 -9.56 22.62
N PRO A 122 15.69 -10.62 21.82
CA PRO A 122 16.10 -11.94 22.26
C PRO A 122 17.61 -11.90 22.51
N ALA A 123 18.02 -12.25 23.73
CA ALA A 123 19.42 -12.52 24.02
C ALA A 123 19.88 -13.67 23.11
N ALA A 124 20.96 -13.43 22.35
CA ALA A 124 21.63 -14.45 21.54
C ALA A 124 22.54 -15.33 22.40
#